data_AF-A0A4Q2E078-F1
#
_entry.id   AF-A0A4Q2E078-F1
#
_cell.length_a   1.000
_cell.length_b   1.000
_cell.length_c   1.000
_cell.angle_alpha   90.00
_cell.angle_beta   90.00
_cell.angle_gamma   90.00
#
_symmetry.space_group_name_H-M   'P 1'
#
loop_
_entity.id
_entity.type
_entity.pdbx_description
1 polymer ?
#
loop_
_entity_poly.entity_id
_entity_poly.type
_entity_poly.pdbx_seq_one_letter_code
_entity_poly.pdbx_strand_id
1 'polypeptide(L)'
;MGVGRILLNILVVLAAIAGGFYQLKLKPILVKFGQGRVIDPRGNTDCTTVPELKACEKLVLHQPSGVVYLACSTQESRPHWLPNAQRFNATGASRTDYVASYNPQSGKVTKLKTVNFNSPRGLSLHGMDVVASSSNPSELWVYLVNHREPLSGDPKVVGADSSVEVFKTTLGGSTMEYVRTVEDPLLLTPNDLTGTPDGKAFWVTNDYGVKTGLIRDLDLLGRATTSVVYCHETEGCKYAIQNMHGNNGIAQAPNGTFYVVNAIGGQLTVLEKQADNTLIITDVIESDRSMDNASIDSEGDVWVAGFPKALVLVYEHFANPTKVVSPSTAFRFSINTGPNSFYGQKFKVDRVCDRSSYTLSVACHRIT
;
A
#
# COMPACT_ATOMS: atom_id res chain seq x y z
N MET A 1 -35.18 39.31 27.89
CA MET A 1 -35.34 37.85 27.68
C MET A 1 -34.91 37.33 26.30
N GLY A 2 -34.29 38.13 25.42
CA GLY A 2 -34.00 37.69 24.03
C GLY A 2 -32.64 37.02 23.80
N VAL A 3 -31.55 37.60 24.31
CA VAL A 3 -30.18 37.20 23.89
C VAL A 3 -29.75 35.84 24.48
N GLY A 4 -30.01 35.59 25.77
CA GLY A 4 -29.61 34.32 26.41
C GLY A 4 -30.30 33.09 25.81
N ARG A 5 -31.57 33.22 25.42
CA ARG A 5 -32.33 32.14 24.77
C ARG A 5 -31.83 31.86 23.34
N ILE A 6 -31.46 32.92 22.61
CA ILE A 6 -30.85 32.79 21.28
C ILE A 6 -29.49 32.10 21.37
N LEU A 7 -28.62 32.52 22.30
CA LEU A 7 -27.32 31.89 22.52
C LEU A 7 -27.45 30.41 22.90
N LEU A 8 -28.38 30.09 23.80
CA LEU A 8 -28.66 28.69 24.17
C LEU A 8 -29.10 27.86 22.97
N ASN A 9 -30.03 28.37 22.15
CA ASN A 9 -30.48 27.67 20.95
C ASN A 9 -29.34 27.45 19.95
N ILE A 10 -28.47 28.44 19.73
CA ILE A 10 -27.29 28.31 18.87
C ILE A 10 -26.37 27.21 19.40
N LEU A 11 -26.07 27.20 20.70
CA LEU A 11 -25.22 26.17 21.32
C LEU A 11 -25.82 24.77 21.19
N VAL A 12 -27.14 24.63 21.37
CA VAL A 12 -27.82 23.33 21.19
C VAL A 12 -27.70 22.84 19.75
N VAL A 13 -27.91 23.73 18.76
CA VAL A 13 -27.76 23.38 17.34
C VAL A 13 -26.32 22.99 17.02
N LEU A 14 -25.33 23.76 17.49
CA LEU A 14 -23.91 23.43 17.29
C LEU A 14 -23.53 22.10 17.95
N ALA A 15 -24.02 21.83 19.17
CA ALA A 15 -23.80 20.56 19.84
C ALA A 15 -24.45 19.40 19.10
N ALA A 16 -25.66 19.58 18.54
CA ALA A 16 -26.32 18.58 17.73
C ALA A 16 -25.55 18.29 16.42
N ILE A 17 -25.06 19.33 15.73
CA ILE A 17 -24.23 19.18 14.53
C ILE A 17 -22.92 18.45 14.87
N ALA A 18 -22.22 18.87 15.92
CA ALA A 18 -20.98 18.24 16.36
C ALA A 18 -21.20 16.78 16.78
N GLY A 19 -22.28 16.50 17.51
CA GLY A 19 -22.68 15.15 17.89
C GLY A 19 -23.00 14.27 16.68
N GLY A 20 -23.75 14.80 15.71
CA GLY A 20 -24.05 14.11 14.45
C GLY A 20 -22.78 13.81 13.64
N PHE A 21 -21.90 14.80 13.48
CA PHE A 21 -20.61 14.63 12.81
C PHE A 21 -19.74 13.56 13.51
N TYR A 22 -19.66 13.61 14.84
CA TYR A 22 -18.92 12.61 15.60
C TYR A 22 -19.48 11.20 15.38
N GLN A 23 -20.79 11.00 15.51
CA GLN A 23 -21.39 9.66 15.40
C GLN A 23 -21.37 9.10 13.98
N LEU A 24 -21.61 9.94 12.97
CA LEU A 24 -21.82 9.49 11.59
C LEU A 24 -20.56 9.51 10.73
N LYS A 25 -19.54 10.29 11.10
CA LYS A 25 -18.29 10.42 10.33
C LYS A 25 -17.07 10.02 11.13
N LEU A 26 -16.80 10.68 12.25
CA LEU A 26 -15.53 10.50 12.96
C LEU A 26 -15.43 9.15 13.67
N LYS A 27 -16.46 8.76 14.42
CA LYS A 27 -16.47 7.51 15.21
C LYS A 27 -16.27 6.26 14.35
N PRO A 28 -16.96 6.05 13.21
CA PRO A 28 -16.71 4.89 12.34
C PRO A 28 -15.25 4.80 11.89
N ILE A 29 -14.64 5.93 11.52
CA ILE A 29 -13.25 6.02 11.09
C ILE A 29 -12.32 5.66 12.25
N LEU A 30 -12.53 6.24 13.44
CA LEU A 30 -11.73 5.93 14.63
C LEU A 30 -11.82 4.45 15.03
N VAL A 31 -12.99 3.83 14.89
CA VAL A 31 -13.18 2.38 15.13
C VAL A 31 -12.42 1.54 14.10
N LYS A 32 -12.48 1.89 12.80
CA LYS A 32 -11.67 1.24 11.75
C LYS A 32 -10.17 1.42 11.99
N PHE A 33 -9.77 2.55 12.58
CA PHE A 33 -8.38 2.82 12.97
C PHE A 33 -7.97 2.19 14.32
N GLY A 34 -8.88 1.47 14.98
CA GLY A 34 -8.57 0.65 16.15
C GLY A 34 -8.84 1.28 17.51
N GLN A 35 -9.58 2.39 17.59
CA GLN A 35 -10.00 2.95 18.88
C GLN A 35 -10.79 1.91 19.67
N GLY A 36 -10.31 1.58 20.88
CA GLY A 36 -10.93 0.58 21.75
C GLY A 36 -10.77 -0.87 21.28
N ARG A 37 -10.02 -1.14 20.20
CA ARG A 37 -9.84 -2.50 19.69
C ARG A 37 -8.94 -3.33 20.61
N VAL A 38 -9.45 -4.47 21.02
CA VAL A 38 -8.68 -5.55 21.64
C VAL A 38 -8.22 -6.49 20.53
N ILE A 39 -6.93 -6.80 20.51
CA ILE A 39 -6.33 -7.73 19.55
C ILE A 39 -6.52 -9.14 20.09
N ASP A 40 -7.15 -9.99 19.30
CA ASP A 40 -7.31 -11.42 19.57
C ASP A 40 -6.25 -12.19 18.77
N PRO A 41 -5.17 -12.68 19.41
CA PRO A 41 -4.05 -13.32 18.71
C PRO A 41 -4.51 -14.54 17.90
N ARG A 42 -4.21 -14.55 16.59
CA ARG A 42 -4.59 -15.64 15.68
C ARG A 42 -3.51 -15.91 14.64
N GLY A 43 -3.37 -17.17 14.23
CA GLY A 43 -2.52 -17.58 13.11
C GLY A 43 -1.06 -17.16 13.24
N ASN A 44 -0.53 -17.16 14.47
CA ASN A 44 0.74 -16.50 14.79
C ASN A 44 1.70 -17.31 15.66
N THR A 45 1.45 -18.62 15.79
CA THR A 45 2.23 -19.57 16.60
C THR A 45 3.53 -20.00 15.91
N ASP A 46 3.51 -20.12 14.58
CA ASP A 46 4.63 -20.63 13.77
C ASP A 46 5.21 -19.55 12.85
N CYS A 47 5.67 -18.45 13.44
CA CYS A 47 6.29 -17.36 12.69
C CYS A 47 7.72 -17.10 13.15
N THR A 48 8.62 -16.94 12.20
CA THR A 48 10.02 -16.58 12.42
C THR A 48 10.31 -15.20 11.86
N THR A 49 11.06 -14.39 12.60
CA THR A 49 11.60 -13.13 12.09
C THR A 49 12.79 -13.40 11.19
N VAL A 50 12.97 -12.58 10.15
CA VAL A 50 14.17 -12.58 9.27
C VAL A 50 14.93 -11.27 9.51
N PRO A 51 15.88 -11.21 10.47
CA PRO A 51 16.47 -9.95 10.94
C PRO A 51 17.21 -9.14 9.87
N GLU A 52 17.64 -9.78 8.79
CA GLU A 52 18.30 -9.18 7.63
C GLU A 52 17.36 -8.30 6.80
N LEU A 53 16.05 -8.56 6.88
CA LEU A 53 14.99 -7.86 6.17
C LEU A 53 14.34 -6.85 7.11
N LYS A 54 14.54 -5.56 6.82
CA LYS A 54 14.05 -4.47 7.66
C LYS A 54 13.30 -3.45 6.83
N ALA A 55 12.26 -2.87 7.45
CA ALA A 55 11.44 -1.81 6.85
C ALA A 55 11.01 -2.12 5.41
N CYS A 56 10.72 -3.40 5.16
CA CYS A 56 10.22 -3.88 3.88
C CYS A 56 8.73 -3.59 3.81
N GLU A 57 8.38 -2.63 2.98
CA GLU A 57 7.02 -2.09 2.93
C GLU A 57 6.14 -2.94 1.98
N LYS A 58 6.70 -3.36 0.85
CA LYS A 58 6.06 -4.27 -0.11
C LYS A 58 6.81 -5.61 -0.22
N LEU A 59 6.03 -6.67 -0.39
CA LEU A 59 6.49 -8.00 -0.78
C LEU A 59 5.71 -8.51 -2.01
N VAL A 60 6.37 -9.32 -2.84
CA VAL A 60 5.79 -10.00 -4.00
C VAL A 60 6.25 -11.45 -4.00
N LEU A 61 5.32 -12.39 -4.04
CA LEU A 61 5.61 -13.82 -4.13
C LEU A 61 5.67 -14.24 -5.60
N HIS A 62 6.82 -14.71 -6.07
CA HIS A 62 6.91 -15.40 -7.34
C HIS A 62 6.37 -16.83 -7.16
N GLN A 63 5.05 -16.98 -7.35
CA GLN A 63 4.29 -18.21 -7.08
C GLN A 63 4.96 -19.48 -7.61
N PRO A 64 5.45 -19.57 -8.87
CA PRO A 64 6.00 -20.81 -9.40
C PRO A 64 7.27 -21.30 -8.68
N SER A 65 8.06 -20.40 -8.08
CA SER A 65 9.33 -20.76 -7.43
C SER A 65 9.29 -20.70 -5.90
N GLY A 66 8.26 -20.06 -5.33
CA GLY A 66 8.19 -19.77 -3.90
C GLY A 66 9.15 -18.68 -3.42
N VAL A 67 9.88 -18.00 -4.31
CA VAL A 67 10.78 -16.90 -3.94
C VAL A 67 9.98 -15.63 -3.70
N VAL A 68 10.25 -14.96 -2.58
CA VAL A 68 9.65 -13.68 -2.22
C VAL A 68 10.62 -12.54 -2.53
N TYR A 69 10.15 -11.51 -3.21
CA TYR A 69 10.88 -10.27 -3.44
C TYR A 69 10.34 -9.18 -2.52
N LEU A 70 11.22 -8.37 -1.92
CA LEU A 70 10.85 -7.37 -0.92
C LEU A 70 11.53 -6.03 -1.22
N ALA A 71 10.77 -4.94 -1.17
CA ALA A 71 11.28 -3.57 -1.27
C ALA A 71 11.57 -3.04 0.14
N CYS A 72 12.85 -2.94 0.50
CA CYS A 72 13.32 -2.76 1.87
C CYS A 72 14.14 -1.48 2.07
N SER A 73 14.25 -1.08 3.34
CA SER A 73 14.96 0.12 3.77
C SER A 73 15.66 -0.10 5.12
N THR A 74 15.93 0.98 5.83
CA THR A 74 16.31 0.98 7.25
C THR A 74 15.12 1.48 8.08
N GLN A 75 14.97 1.03 9.31
CA GLN A 75 13.90 1.56 10.18
C GLN A 75 14.19 2.99 10.61
N GLU A 76 15.48 3.34 10.72
CA GLU A 76 15.98 4.61 11.19
C GLU A 76 15.76 5.75 10.18
N SER A 77 15.73 5.46 8.87
CA SER A 77 15.49 6.48 7.84
C SER A 77 14.01 6.87 7.67
N ARG A 78 13.07 5.97 7.97
CA ARG A 78 11.63 6.17 7.72
C ARG A 78 11.03 7.40 8.44
N PRO A 79 11.42 7.73 9.69
CA PRO A 79 10.96 8.97 10.34
C PRO A 79 11.44 10.26 9.65
N HIS A 80 12.48 10.18 8.81
CA HIS A 80 13.00 11.32 8.09
C HIS A 80 12.31 11.49 6.73
N TRP A 81 12.22 10.42 5.96
CA TRP A 81 11.71 10.47 4.59
C TRP A 81 10.71 9.35 4.31
N LEU A 82 9.44 9.73 4.27
CA LEU A 82 8.30 8.87 3.98
C LEU A 82 7.14 9.76 3.49
N PRO A 83 7.14 10.15 2.19
CA PRO A 83 6.20 11.14 1.66
C PRO A 83 4.72 10.78 1.83
N ASN A 84 4.35 9.49 1.81
CA ASN A 84 2.98 9.01 2.09
C ASN A 84 2.53 9.31 3.55
N ALA A 85 3.46 9.57 4.47
CA ALA A 85 3.20 9.97 5.84
C ALA A 85 3.57 11.44 6.14
N GLN A 86 3.64 12.28 5.10
CA GLN A 86 4.05 13.69 5.18
C GLN A 86 5.42 13.93 5.85
N ARG A 87 6.37 12.99 5.69
CA ARG A 87 7.74 13.12 6.22
C ARG A 87 8.72 13.49 5.11
N PHE A 88 9.28 14.69 5.23
CA PHE A 88 10.02 15.37 4.15
C PHE A 88 11.41 15.89 4.58
N ASN A 89 12.07 15.22 5.54
CA ASN A 89 13.45 15.51 5.91
C ASN A 89 14.42 14.78 4.98
N ALA A 90 14.82 15.44 3.90
CA ALA A 90 15.67 14.87 2.86
C ALA A 90 17.08 14.49 3.34
N THR A 91 17.65 15.25 4.28
CA THR A 91 19.00 14.99 4.82
C THR A 91 19.08 13.65 5.57
N GLY A 92 17.97 13.21 6.17
CA GLY A 92 17.87 11.89 6.82
C GLY A 92 17.30 10.79 5.94
N ALA A 93 17.01 11.06 4.66
CA ALA A 93 16.45 10.07 3.75
C ALA A 93 17.45 8.94 3.48
N SER A 94 16.94 7.71 3.36
CA SER A 94 17.74 6.64 2.78
C SER A 94 17.86 6.88 1.27
N ARG A 95 19.08 6.71 0.76
CA ARG A 95 19.43 6.73 -0.67
C ARG A 95 19.85 5.35 -1.17
N THR A 96 19.77 4.36 -0.28
CA THR A 96 20.32 3.01 -0.43
C THR A 96 19.27 1.97 -0.09
N ASP A 97 17.99 2.30 -0.25
CA ASP A 97 16.93 1.29 -0.20
C ASP A 97 17.20 0.24 -1.28
N TYR A 98 16.77 -0.98 -1.01
CA TYR A 98 17.19 -2.14 -1.79
C TYR A 98 16.04 -3.12 -1.97
N VAL A 99 16.10 -3.85 -3.08
CA VAL A 99 15.28 -5.05 -3.28
C VAL A 99 16.04 -6.25 -2.74
N ALA A 100 15.38 -7.08 -1.97
CA ALA A 100 15.90 -8.38 -1.54
C ALA A 100 15.04 -9.52 -2.08
N SER A 101 15.66 -10.64 -2.40
CA SER A 101 14.95 -11.92 -2.55
C SER A 101 15.14 -12.76 -1.29
N TYR A 102 14.09 -13.50 -0.94
CA TYR A 102 14.05 -14.43 0.18
C TYR A 102 13.45 -15.75 -0.30
N ASN A 103 14.16 -16.85 -0.05
CA ASN A 103 13.65 -18.19 -0.29
C ASN A 103 13.21 -18.79 1.06
N PRO A 104 11.90 -18.92 1.33
CA PRO A 104 11.40 -19.42 2.61
C PRO A 104 11.84 -20.84 2.94
N GLN A 105 12.03 -21.71 1.93
CA GLN A 105 12.43 -23.11 2.13
C GLN A 105 13.88 -23.25 2.62
N SER A 106 14.77 -22.42 2.11
CA SER A 106 16.21 -22.44 2.46
C SER A 106 16.60 -21.41 3.52
N GLY A 107 15.72 -20.45 3.81
CA GLY A 107 16.04 -19.29 4.65
C GLY A 107 16.99 -18.27 4.01
N LYS A 108 17.40 -18.47 2.74
CA LYS A 108 18.39 -17.62 2.08
C LYS A 108 17.82 -16.24 1.73
N VAL A 109 18.49 -15.19 2.19
CA VAL A 109 18.26 -13.79 1.81
C VAL A 109 19.36 -13.34 0.84
N THR A 110 18.99 -12.66 -0.25
CA THR A 110 19.92 -12.05 -1.21
C THR A 110 19.50 -10.61 -1.48
N LYS A 111 20.35 -9.65 -1.13
CA LYS A 111 20.16 -8.24 -1.52
C LYS A 111 20.59 -8.07 -2.96
N LEU A 112 19.68 -7.63 -3.83
CA LEU A 112 19.94 -7.46 -5.25
C LEU A 112 20.78 -6.19 -5.48
N LYS A 113 21.87 -6.33 -6.23
CA LYS A 113 22.70 -5.18 -6.62
C LYS A 113 22.11 -4.51 -7.86
N THR A 114 21.96 -3.20 -7.82
CA THR A 114 21.63 -2.41 -9.02
C THR A 114 22.79 -2.41 -10.01
N VAL A 115 22.49 -2.61 -11.29
CA VAL A 115 23.43 -2.48 -12.40
C VAL A 115 22.93 -1.36 -13.32
N ASN A 116 23.82 -0.48 -13.77
CA ASN A 116 23.53 0.65 -14.67
C ASN A 116 22.56 1.72 -14.11
N PHE A 117 22.29 1.71 -12.80
CA PHE A 117 21.50 2.76 -12.14
C PHE A 117 22.42 3.81 -11.51
N ASN A 118 22.54 4.97 -12.15
CA ASN A 118 23.49 6.02 -11.76
C ASN A 118 22.78 7.28 -11.20
N SER A 119 21.57 7.16 -10.66
CA SER A 119 20.84 8.29 -10.09
C SER A 119 21.52 8.80 -8.82
N PRO A 120 21.92 10.09 -8.74
CA PRO A 120 22.52 10.65 -7.53
C PRO A 120 21.51 10.77 -6.37
N ARG A 121 20.21 10.69 -6.67
CA ARG A 121 19.12 10.67 -5.67
C ARG A 121 18.86 9.28 -5.11
N GLY A 122 19.54 8.26 -5.63
CA GLY A 122 19.46 6.88 -5.15
C GLY A 122 18.05 6.28 -5.22
N LEU A 123 17.84 5.25 -4.39
CA LEU A 123 16.54 4.61 -4.20
C LEU A 123 16.01 4.93 -2.81
N SER A 124 14.74 5.36 -2.76
CA SER A 124 13.89 5.44 -1.57
C SER A 124 12.59 4.70 -1.89
N LEU A 125 12.53 3.44 -1.50
CA LEU A 125 11.55 2.48 -2.01
C LEU A 125 10.27 2.46 -1.17
N HIS A 126 9.17 2.22 -1.87
CA HIS A 126 7.83 2.04 -1.33
C HIS A 126 7.19 0.80 -1.98
N GLY A 127 6.08 0.94 -2.70
CA GLY A 127 5.47 -0.14 -3.47
C GLY A 127 6.33 -0.70 -4.60
N MET A 128 5.98 -1.91 -5.03
CA MET A 128 6.76 -2.73 -5.96
C MET A 128 5.90 -3.82 -6.59
N ASP A 129 6.19 -4.14 -7.85
CA ASP A 129 5.75 -5.39 -8.47
C ASP A 129 6.92 -6.14 -9.12
N VAL A 130 6.81 -7.47 -9.16
CA VAL A 130 7.78 -8.37 -9.80
C VAL A 130 7.02 -9.34 -10.70
N VAL A 131 7.21 -9.19 -12.01
CA VAL A 131 6.38 -9.85 -13.03
C VAL A 131 7.27 -10.69 -13.93
N ALA A 132 6.90 -11.96 -14.14
CA ALA A 132 7.60 -12.81 -15.10
C ALA A 132 7.48 -12.24 -16.52
N SER A 133 8.60 -12.19 -17.24
CA SER A 133 8.61 -11.67 -18.60
C SER A 133 7.82 -12.56 -19.55
N SER A 134 6.98 -11.96 -20.39
CA SER A 134 6.21 -12.68 -21.41
C SER A 134 7.10 -13.32 -22.48
N SER A 135 8.34 -12.85 -22.66
CA SER A 135 9.30 -13.43 -23.60
C SER A 135 10.15 -14.54 -23.00
N ASN A 136 10.39 -14.51 -21.69
CA ASN A 136 11.23 -15.47 -20.98
C ASN A 136 10.84 -15.52 -19.49
N PRO A 137 10.12 -16.55 -19.02
CA PRO A 137 9.70 -16.65 -17.61
C PRO A 137 10.84 -16.70 -16.57
N SER A 138 12.08 -16.93 -16.99
CA SER A 138 13.25 -16.85 -16.09
C SER A 138 13.78 -15.42 -15.90
N GLU A 139 13.36 -14.49 -16.75
CA GLU A 139 13.54 -13.06 -16.59
C GLU A 139 12.32 -12.46 -15.91
N LEU A 140 12.55 -11.55 -14.97
CA LEU A 140 11.52 -10.86 -14.23
C LEU A 140 11.68 -9.36 -14.44
N TRP A 141 10.58 -8.68 -14.74
CA TRP A 141 10.48 -7.23 -14.63
C TRP A 141 10.27 -6.85 -13.18
N VAL A 142 10.99 -5.82 -12.71
CA VAL A 142 10.85 -5.27 -11.37
C VAL A 142 10.49 -3.81 -11.51
N TYR A 143 9.30 -3.45 -11.02
CA TYR A 143 8.78 -2.09 -11.04
C TYR A 143 8.81 -1.56 -9.62
N LEU A 144 9.39 -0.37 -9.41
CA LEU A 144 9.64 0.18 -8.08
C LEU A 144 9.12 1.60 -7.98
N VAL A 145 8.27 1.87 -7.01
CA VAL A 145 7.97 3.24 -6.58
C VAL A 145 9.21 3.80 -5.87
N ASN A 146 9.72 4.92 -6.37
CA ASN A 146 10.90 5.61 -5.83
C ASN A 146 10.56 7.04 -5.42
N HIS A 147 10.55 7.31 -4.12
CA HIS A 147 10.27 8.62 -3.55
C HIS A 147 11.51 9.50 -3.49
N ARG A 148 11.89 10.09 -4.62
CA ARG A 148 13.08 10.94 -4.69
C ARG A 148 12.82 12.31 -4.08
N GLU A 149 13.88 12.91 -3.54
CA GLU A 149 13.85 14.32 -3.16
C GLU A 149 13.60 15.21 -4.39
N PRO A 150 12.81 16.30 -4.25
CA PRO A 150 12.60 17.24 -5.33
C PRO A 150 13.92 17.90 -5.74
N LEU A 151 14.06 18.16 -7.04
CA LEU A 151 15.26 18.82 -7.59
C LEU A 151 15.42 20.27 -7.10
N SER A 152 14.31 20.92 -6.75
CA SER A 152 14.29 22.30 -6.25
C SER A 152 13.05 22.54 -5.37
N GLY A 153 13.15 23.56 -4.52
CA GLY A 153 12.09 23.93 -3.58
C GLY A 153 12.13 23.16 -2.26
N ASP A 154 11.42 23.67 -1.26
CA ASP A 154 11.26 22.99 0.03
C ASP A 154 10.35 21.75 -0.14
N PRO A 155 10.84 20.52 0.15
CA PRO A 155 10.04 19.30 0.09
C PRO A 155 8.73 19.35 0.87
N LYS A 156 8.62 20.16 1.93
CA LYS A 156 7.36 20.34 2.69
C LYS A 156 6.31 21.13 1.93
N VAL A 157 6.73 21.92 0.94
CA VAL A 157 5.86 22.73 0.08
C VAL A 157 5.58 22.00 -1.22
N VAL A 158 6.63 21.57 -1.93
CA VAL A 158 6.48 20.98 -3.28
C VAL A 158 6.24 19.46 -3.27
N GLY A 159 6.55 18.79 -2.16
CA GLY A 159 6.47 17.34 -2.03
C GLY A 159 7.65 16.59 -2.63
N ALA A 160 7.55 15.27 -2.64
CA ALA A 160 8.53 14.41 -3.28
C ALA A 160 8.41 14.46 -4.81
N ASP A 161 9.54 14.21 -5.49
CA ASP A 161 9.61 14.01 -6.93
C ASP A 161 9.61 12.51 -7.24
N SER A 162 8.51 11.87 -6.85
CA SER A 162 8.31 10.43 -6.97
C SER A 162 8.34 9.97 -8.43
N SER A 163 8.93 8.80 -8.67
CA SER A 163 9.01 8.13 -9.97
C SER A 163 8.67 6.65 -9.85
N VAL A 164 8.53 5.98 -11.00
CA VAL A 164 8.60 4.52 -11.08
C VAL A 164 9.88 4.12 -11.79
N GLU A 165 10.72 3.34 -11.13
CA GLU A 165 11.94 2.77 -11.71
C GLU A 165 11.65 1.36 -12.23
N VAL A 166 12.09 1.07 -13.45
CA VAL A 166 11.92 -0.25 -14.08
C VAL A 166 13.27 -0.90 -14.24
N PHE A 167 13.36 -2.14 -13.77
CA PHE A 167 14.53 -2.99 -13.84
C PHE A 167 14.17 -4.37 -14.42
N LYS A 168 15.20 -5.10 -14.83
CA LYS A 168 15.15 -6.54 -15.08
C LYS A 168 15.99 -7.29 -14.06
N THR A 169 15.54 -8.47 -13.66
CA THR A 169 16.35 -9.43 -12.91
C THR A 169 16.12 -10.83 -13.46
N THR A 170 16.92 -11.79 -13.00
CA THR A 170 16.71 -13.21 -13.30
C THR A 170 16.24 -13.92 -12.04
N LEU A 171 15.41 -14.94 -12.21
CA LEU A 171 14.95 -15.75 -11.10
C LEU A 171 16.13 -16.39 -10.36
N GLY A 172 16.23 -16.12 -9.05
CA GLY A 172 17.36 -16.57 -8.22
C GLY A 172 18.68 -15.80 -8.46
N GLY A 173 18.67 -14.78 -9.32
CA GLY A 173 19.79 -13.87 -9.55
C GLY A 173 20.07 -12.95 -8.36
N SER A 174 21.20 -12.25 -8.43
CA SER A 174 21.67 -11.32 -7.38
C SER A 174 21.78 -9.87 -7.85
N THR A 175 21.27 -9.56 -9.04
CA THR A 175 21.38 -8.24 -9.68
C THR A 175 20.05 -7.82 -10.27
N MET A 176 19.81 -6.51 -10.28
CA MET A 176 18.73 -5.90 -11.04
C MET A 176 19.32 -4.85 -12.00
N GLU A 177 19.16 -5.10 -13.29
CA GLU A 177 19.66 -4.24 -14.36
C GLU A 177 18.64 -3.15 -14.66
N TYR A 178 19.08 -1.91 -14.57
CA TYR A 178 18.25 -0.74 -14.84
C TYR A 178 17.81 -0.68 -16.30
N VAL A 179 16.54 -0.40 -16.51
CA VAL A 179 15.94 -0.25 -17.85
C VAL A 179 15.58 1.21 -18.08
N ARG A 180 14.73 1.79 -17.22
CA ARG A 180 14.26 3.18 -17.36
C ARG A 180 13.64 3.72 -16.07
N THR A 181 13.59 5.04 -15.97
CA THR A 181 12.79 5.80 -15.01
C THR A 181 11.56 6.33 -15.73
N VAL A 182 10.39 6.23 -15.10
CA VAL A 182 9.14 6.85 -15.56
C VAL A 182 8.76 7.98 -14.61
N GLU A 183 8.67 9.18 -15.17
CA GLU A 183 8.27 10.42 -14.50
C GLU A 183 7.08 10.99 -15.25
N ASP A 184 6.03 11.39 -14.52
CA ASP A 184 4.86 12.02 -15.12
C ASP A 184 4.13 12.87 -14.06
N PRO A 185 3.53 14.02 -14.42
CA PRO A 185 2.75 14.83 -13.48
C PRO A 185 1.59 14.08 -12.79
N LEU A 186 1.09 12.99 -13.40
CA LEU A 186 0.05 12.13 -12.83
C LEU A 186 0.60 11.17 -11.76
N LEU A 187 1.91 10.96 -11.67
CA LEU A 187 2.58 10.23 -10.58
C LEU A 187 2.73 11.13 -9.34
N LEU A 188 1.61 11.59 -8.81
CA LEU A 188 1.55 12.62 -7.78
C LEU A 188 2.07 12.12 -6.43
N THR A 189 1.54 11.00 -5.96
CA THR A 189 1.80 10.37 -4.67
C THR A 189 1.73 8.84 -4.82
N PRO A 190 2.55 8.26 -5.72
CA PRO A 190 2.47 6.84 -6.02
C PRO A 190 2.70 6.02 -4.75
N ASN A 191 1.84 5.04 -4.50
CA ASN A 191 1.91 4.20 -3.30
C ASN A 191 2.35 2.78 -3.70
N ASP A 192 1.54 2.09 -4.48
CA ASP A 192 1.81 0.73 -4.97
C ASP A 192 1.41 0.58 -6.45
N LEU A 193 1.92 -0.45 -7.11
CA LEU A 193 1.71 -0.64 -8.55
C LEU A 193 1.59 -2.11 -8.94
N THR A 194 1.10 -2.35 -10.16
CA THR A 194 1.21 -3.64 -10.85
C THR A 194 1.67 -3.46 -12.28
N GLY A 195 2.66 -4.26 -12.70
CA GLY A 195 3.35 -4.14 -13.98
C GLY A 195 2.87 -5.13 -15.03
N THR A 196 3.14 -4.84 -16.31
CA THR A 196 2.85 -5.77 -17.41
C THR A 196 4.03 -6.72 -17.68
N PRO A 197 3.78 -7.96 -18.13
CA PRO A 197 4.84 -8.95 -18.37
C PRO A 197 5.73 -8.61 -19.58
N ASP A 198 5.32 -7.67 -20.45
CA ASP A 198 6.16 -7.18 -21.55
C ASP A 198 7.10 -6.04 -21.12
N GLY A 199 7.02 -5.59 -19.87
CA GLY A 199 7.87 -4.53 -19.34
C GLY A 199 7.45 -3.11 -19.75
N LYS A 200 6.34 -2.92 -20.46
CA LYS A 200 6.01 -1.64 -21.11
C LYS A 200 5.04 -0.76 -20.35
N ALA A 201 4.17 -1.35 -19.54
CA ALA A 201 3.11 -0.63 -18.85
C ALA A 201 3.02 -1.01 -17.37
N PHE A 202 2.30 -0.20 -16.62
CA PHE A 202 1.89 -0.47 -15.25
C PHE A 202 0.66 0.37 -14.87
N TRP A 203 -0.03 -0.07 -13.82
CA TRP A 203 -1.03 0.72 -13.10
C TRP A 203 -0.49 1.03 -11.71
N VAL A 204 -0.62 2.28 -11.27
CA VAL A 204 -0.10 2.76 -9.98
C VAL A 204 -1.17 3.54 -9.23
N THR A 205 -1.29 3.29 -7.94
CA THR A 205 -2.18 4.05 -7.06
C THR A 205 -1.52 5.34 -6.64
N ASN A 206 -2.26 6.45 -6.66
CA ASN A 206 -1.91 7.64 -5.89
C ASN A 206 -2.72 7.63 -4.59
N ASP A 207 -2.04 7.66 -3.45
CA ASP A 207 -2.69 7.57 -2.13
C ASP A 207 -3.29 8.90 -1.64
N TYR A 208 -2.98 10.01 -2.32
CA TYR A 208 -3.58 11.32 -2.09
C TYR A 208 -3.71 12.15 -3.37
N GLY A 209 -4.70 13.04 -3.43
CA GLY A 209 -4.87 13.98 -4.57
C GLY A 209 -3.99 15.23 -4.51
N VAL A 210 -3.14 15.38 -3.49
CA VAL A 210 -2.16 16.45 -3.33
C VAL A 210 -0.88 15.91 -2.69
N LYS A 211 0.27 16.53 -2.95
CA LYS A 211 1.56 16.06 -2.42
C LYS A 211 1.78 16.39 -0.94
N THR A 212 1.29 17.53 -0.44
CA THR A 212 1.63 18.06 0.89
C THR A 212 0.47 18.86 1.51
N GLY A 213 0.59 19.15 2.81
CA GLY A 213 -0.19 20.17 3.50
C GLY A 213 -1.47 19.66 4.15
N LEU A 214 -2.09 20.51 4.98
CA LEU A 214 -3.28 20.16 5.79
C LEU A 214 -4.48 19.70 4.96
N ILE A 215 -4.60 20.18 3.72
CA ILE A 215 -5.64 19.75 2.80
C ILE A 215 -5.55 18.24 2.53
N ARG A 216 -4.36 17.65 2.61
CA ARG A 216 -4.14 16.21 2.48
C ARG A 216 -4.67 15.44 3.69
N ASP A 217 -4.49 15.97 4.90
CA ASP A 217 -4.96 15.32 6.13
C ASP A 217 -6.49 15.22 6.21
N LEU A 218 -7.19 16.14 5.53
CA LEU A 218 -8.65 16.08 5.42
C LEU A 218 -9.17 14.88 4.62
N ASP A 219 -8.31 14.15 3.91
CA ASP A 219 -8.70 12.91 3.22
C ASP A 219 -9.05 11.80 4.23
N LEU A 220 -8.51 11.87 5.47
CA LEU A 220 -8.96 11.03 6.59
C LEU A 220 -10.43 11.25 6.96
N LEU A 221 -11.06 12.34 6.51
CA LEU A 221 -12.49 12.60 6.69
C LEU A 221 -13.34 12.07 5.52
N GLY A 222 -12.76 11.28 4.62
CA GLY A 222 -13.46 10.58 3.55
C GLY A 222 -13.60 11.39 2.26
N ARG A 223 -12.61 12.22 1.92
CA ARG A 223 -12.59 12.90 0.61
C ARG A 223 -12.22 11.90 -0.50
N ALA A 224 -12.81 12.12 -1.67
CA ALA A 224 -12.63 11.30 -2.86
C ALA A 224 -11.55 11.91 -3.76
N THR A 225 -10.28 11.76 -3.40
CA THR A 225 -9.15 12.46 -4.03
C THR A 225 -8.11 11.51 -4.62
N THR A 226 -8.17 10.22 -4.27
CA THR A 226 -7.19 9.22 -4.70
C THR A 226 -7.51 8.70 -6.10
N SER A 227 -6.52 8.09 -6.76
CA SER A 227 -6.66 7.65 -8.15
C SER A 227 -5.81 6.42 -8.45
N VAL A 228 -6.07 5.80 -9.60
CA VAL A 228 -5.16 4.87 -10.26
C VAL A 228 -4.76 5.47 -11.60
N VAL A 229 -3.47 5.45 -11.91
CA VAL A 229 -2.90 5.95 -13.16
C VAL A 229 -2.35 4.76 -13.94
N TYR A 230 -2.70 4.68 -15.22
CA TYR A 230 -2.08 3.80 -16.19
C TYR A 230 -0.95 4.55 -16.88
N CYS A 231 0.22 3.94 -16.96
CA CYS A 231 1.37 4.47 -17.69
C CYS A 231 1.89 3.44 -18.67
N HIS A 232 2.22 3.87 -19.88
CA HIS A 232 2.84 3.05 -20.92
C HIS A 232 4.07 3.75 -21.49
N GLU A 233 5.12 2.98 -21.78
CA GLU A 233 6.43 3.46 -22.23
C GLU A 233 6.36 4.44 -23.41
N THR A 234 5.44 4.22 -24.36
CA THR A 234 5.30 5.05 -25.57
C THR A 234 4.03 5.88 -25.63
N GLU A 235 3.01 5.57 -24.82
CA GLU A 235 1.70 6.28 -24.87
C GLU A 235 1.59 7.36 -23.78
N GLY A 236 2.54 7.38 -22.82
CA GLY A 236 2.49 8.25 -21.66
C GLY A 236 1.55 7.72 -20.58
N CYS A 237 1.17 8.61 -19.65
CA CYS A 237 0.29 8.28 -18.54
C CYS A 237 -1.11 8.90 -18.72
N LYS A 238 -2.13 8.18 -18.24
CA LYS A 238 -3.49 8.68 -18.09
C LYS A 238 -4.14 8.12 -16.82
N TYR A 239 -5.14 8.81 -16.30
CA TYR A 239 -5.95 8.24 -15.24
C TYR A 239 -6.68 6.99 -15.73
N ALA A 240 -6.51 5.89 -15.00
CA ALA A 240 -7.29 4.68 -15.18
C ALA A 240 -8.63 4.79 -14.44
N ILE A 241 -8.63 5.45 -13.26
CA ILE A 241 -9.81 5.85 -12.50
C ILE A 241 -9.45 6.97 -11.51
N GLN A 242 -10.42 7.85 -11.21
CA GLN A 242 -10.27 8.99 -10.28
C GLN A 242 -11.41 9.03 -9.26
N ASN A 243 -11.33 9.99 -8.32
CA ASN A 243 -12.33 10.23 -7.29
C ASN A 243 -12.57 8.98 -6.41
N MET A 244 -11.48 8.29 -6.07
CA MET A 244 -11.50 7.17 -5.14
C MET A 244 -11.16 7.63 -3.72
N HIS A 245 -11.28 6.71 -2.76
CA HIS A 245 -10.99 6.97 -1.36
C HIS A 245 -9.81 6.11 -0.90
N GLY A 246 -8.80 6.76 -0.31
CA GLY A 246 -7.74 6.09 0.47
C GLY A 246 -6.99 4.99 -0.26
N ASN A 247 -6.78 5.10 -1.58
CA ASN A 247 -6.05 4.09 -2.35
C ASN A 247 -4.67 3.81 -1.74
N ASN A 248 -4.29 2.54 -1.69
CA ASN A 248 -2.99 2.10 -1.18
C ASN A 248 -2.52 0.92 -2.07
N GLY A 249 -2.46 -0.30 -1.55
CA GLY A 249 -2.10 -1.50 -2.30
C GLY A 249 -2.97 -1.74 -3.53
N ILE A 250 -2.34 -2.23 -4.60
CA ILE A 250 -3.01 -2.68 -5.82
C ILE A 250 -2.49 -4.06 -6.24
N ALA A 251 -3.39 -4.91 -6.73
CA ALA A 251 -3.03 -6.20 -7.29
C ALA A 251 -3.92 -6.52 -8.51
N GLN A 252 -3.36 -7.23 -9.48
CA GLN A 252 -4.09 -7.68 -10.66
C GLN A 252 -4.13 -9.21 -10.71
N ALA A 253 -5.34 -9.77 -10.82
CA ALA A 253 -5.53 -11.20 -11.04
C ALA A 253 -5.21 -11.58 -12.50
N PRO A 254 -4.84 -12.83 -12.79
CA PRO A 254 -4.57 -13.30 -14.15
C PRO A 254 -5.74 -13.09 -15.14
N ASN A 255 -6.98 -13.06 -14.65
CA ASN A 255 -8.17 -12.79 -15.46
C ASN A 255 -8.36 -11.29 -15.79
N GLY A 256 -7.45 -10.41 -15.36
CA GLY A 256 -7.50 -8.97 -15.59
C GLY A 256 -8.30 -8.17 -14.55
N THR A 257 -8.85 -8.82 -13.52
CA THR A 257 -9.53 -8.13 -12.39
C THR A 257 -8.50 -7.41 -11.52
N PHE A 258 -8.79 -6.17 -11.16
CA PHE A 258 -7.96 -5.37 -10.26
C PHE A 258 -8.58 -5.31 -8.87
N TYR A 259 -7.72 -5.30 -7.86
CA TYR A 259 -8.09 -5.08 -6.48
C TYR A 259 -7.30 -3.89 -5.94
N VAL A 260 -8.00 -2.86 -5.48
CA VAL A 260 -7.40 -1.66 -4.89
C VAL A 260 -7.86 -1.53 -3.45
N VAL A 261 -6.90 -1.45 -2.54
CA VAL A 261 -7.17 -1.29 -1.11
C VAL A 261 -7.51 0.16 -0.81
N ASN A 262 -8.61 0.36 -0.08
CA ASN A 262 -8.94 1.62 0.59
C ASN A 262 -8.45 1.53 2.05
N ALA A 263 -7.26 2.08 2.31
CA ALA A 263 -6.59 2.00 3.59
C ALA A 263 -7.32 2.74 4.71
N ILE A 264 -7.98 3.86 4.38
CA ILE A 264 -8.73 4.68 5.34
C ILE A 264 -10.09 4.05 5.62
N GLY A 265 -10.79 3.67 4.56
CA GLY A 265 -12.13 3.14 4.61
C GLY A 265 -12.18 1.67 4.98
N GLY A 266 -11.07 0.92 5.02
CA GLY A 266 -11.09 -0.52 5.31
C GLY A 266 -11.98 -1.26 4.31
N GLN A 267 -11.72 -1.08 3.02
CA GLN A 267 -12.45 -1.73 1.93
C GLN A 267 -11.47 -2.26 0.89
N LEU A 268 -11.85 -3.35 0.21
CA LEU A 268 -11.20 -3.83 -1.00
C LEU A 268 -12.11 -3.51 -2.19
N THR A 269 -11.67 -2.61 -3.06
CA THR A 269 -12.41 -2.24 -4.27
C THR A 269 -12.04 -3.21 -5.38
N VAL A 270 -13.04 -3.84 -5.99
CA VAL A 270 -12.88 -4.74 -7.14
C VAL A 270 -13.16 -3.94 -8.41
N LEU A 271 -12.25 -3.99 -9.38
CA LEU A 271 -12.34 -3.25 -10.62
C LEU A 271 -12.12 -4.13 -11.84
N GLU A 272 -12.85 -3.81 -12.90
CA GLU A 272 -12.72 -4.45 -14.21
C GLU A 272 -11.95 -3.54 -15.17
N LYS A 273 -10.94 -4.11 -15.84
CA LYS A 273 -10.18 -3.40 -16.86
C LYS A 273 -10.93 -3.33 -18.18
N GLN A 274 -11.08 -2.11 -18.69
CA GLN A 274 -11.68 -1.83 -19.99
C GLN A 274 -10.67 -1.94 -21.13
N ALA A 275 -11.15 -1.98 -22.37
CA ALA A 275 -10.32 -2.15 -23.57
C ALA A 275 -9.26 -1.03 -23.72
N ASP A 276 -9.54 0.16 -23.20
CA ASP A 276 -8.62 1.30 -23.24
C ASP A 276 -7.73 1.42 -21.99
N ASN A 277 -7.66 0.38 -21.14
CA ASN A 277 -6.92 0.36 -19.87
C ASN A 277 -7.49 1.24 -18.74
N THR A 278 -8.68 1.81 -18.90
CA THR A 278 -9.43 2.39 -17.77
C THR A 278 -10.01 1.29 -16.87
N LEU A 279 -10.38 1.66 -15.64
CA LEU A 279 -10.92 0.76 -14.63
C LEU A 279 -12.33 1.20 -14.23
N ILE A 280 -13.24 0.24 -14.09
CA ILE A 280 -14.60 0.47 -13.56
C ILE A 280 -14.78 -0.32 -12.27
N ILE A 281 -15.41 0.28 -11.26
CA ILE A 281 -15.72 -0.41 -10.00
C ILE A 281 -16.87 -1.39 -10.25
N THR A 282 -16.66 -2.67 -9.92
CA THR A 282 -17.67 -3.71 -10.04
C THR A 282 -18.22 -4.15 -8.68
N ASP A 283 -17.39 -4.15 -7.65
CA ASP A 283 -17.78 -4.52 -6.29
C ASP A 283 -16.90 -3.79 -5.25
N VAL A 284 -17.39 -3.72 -4.02
CA VAL A 284 -16.64 -3.22 -2.85
C VAL A 284 -16.85 -4.19 -1.70
N ILE A 285 -15.74 -4.67 -1.12
CA ILE A 285 -15.76 -5.65 -0.03
C ILE A 285 -15.32 -4.95 1.25
N GLU A 286 -16.20 -4.91 2.25
CA GLU A 286 -15.92 -4.28 3.54
C GLU A 286 -14.99 -5.15 4.40
N SER A 287 -14.10 -4.49 5.14
CA SER A 287 -13.37 -5.05 6.26
C SER A 287 -13.59 -4.21 7.53
N ASP A 288 -13.20 -4.78 8.67
CA ASP A 288 -13.46 -4.16 9.96
C ASP A 288 -12.39 -3.16 10.40
N ARG A 289 -11.30 -2.97 9.64
CA ARG A 289 -10.14 -2.15 10.02
C ARG A 289 -9.35 -1.61 8.83
N SER A 290 -8.43 -0.71 9.09
CA SER A 290 -7.49 -0.18 8.08
C SER A 290 -6.65 -1.31 7.46
N MET A 291 -6.44 -1.21 6.15
CA MET A 291 -5.72 -2.16 5.30
C MET A 291 -4.60 -1.45 4.54
N ASP A 292 -3.71 -2.21 3.92
CA ASP A 292 -2.49 -1.70 3.28
C ASP A 292 -2.23 -2.43 1.95
N ASN A 293 -1.09 -3.10 1.79
CA ASN A 293 -0.74 -3.83 0.57
C ASN A 293 -1.59 -5.08 0.32
N ALA A 294 -1.90 -5.32 -0.95
CA ALA A 294 -2.59 -6.52 -1.44
C ALA A 294 -1.65 -7.41 -2.28
N SER A 295 -1.93 -8.71 -2.28
CA SER A 295 -1.35 -9.72 -3.17
C SER A 295 -2.40 -10.79 -3.50
N ILE A 296 -2.15 -11.59 -4.54
CA ILE A 296 -3.08 -12.63 -5.01
C ILE A 296 -2.35 -13.96 -5.05
N ASP A 297 -3.01 -15.02 -4.58
CA ASP A 297 -2.48 -16.37 -4.65
C ASP A 297 -2.89 -17.14 -5.92
N SER A 298 -2.38 -18.36 -6.08
CA SER A 298 -2.69 -19.21 -7.23
C SER A 298 -4.15 -19.68 -7.29
N GLU A 299 -4.88 -19.60 -6.18
CA GLU A 299 -6.31 -19.94 -6.13
C GLU A 299 -7.20 -18.75 -6.49
N GLY A 300 -6.62 -17.55 -6.59
CA GLY A 300 -7.32 -16.30 -6.87
C GLY A 300 -7.82 -15.59 -5.61
N ASP A 301 -7.44 -16.06 -4.43
CA ASP A 301 -7.72 -15.37 -3.18
C ASP A 301 -6.82 -14.14 -3.03
N VAL A 302 -7.40 -13.05 -2.54
CA VAL A 302 -6.67 -11.79 -2.33
C VAL A 302 -6.25 -11.72 -0.87
N TRP A 303 -4.93 -11.62 -0.66
CA TRP A 303 -4.32 -11.45 0.64
C TRP A 303 -4.03 -9.98 0.88
N VAL A 304 -4.47 -9.43 2.02
CA VAL A 304 -4.33 -8.01 2.31
C VAL A 304 -3.75 -7.82 3.71
N ALA A 305 -2.63 -7.10 3.80
CA ALA A 305 -2.08 -6.67 5.07
C ALA A 305 -2.98 -5.59 5.69
N GLY A 306 -3.02 -5.50 7.02
CA GLY A 306 -3.76 -4.44 7.68
C GLY A 306 -3.32 -4.14 9.09
N PHE A 307 -3.89 -3.09 9.65
CA PHE A 307 -3.48 -2.50 10.92
C PHE A 307 -4.63 -2.53 11.93
N PRO A 308 -4.65 -3.49 12.87
CA PRO A 308 -5.62 -3.54 13.95
C PRO A 308 -5.69 -2.24 14.77
N LYS A 309 -4.55 -1.56 14.93
CA LYS A 309 -4.41 -0.29 15.66
C LYS A 309 -3.68 0.75 14.82
N ALA A 310 -4.30 1.18 13.72
CA ALA A 310 -3.74 2.21 12.84
C ALA A 310 -3.46 3.55 13.56
N LEU A 311 -4.17 3.89 14.64
CA LEU A 311 -3.81 5.06 15.46
C LEU A 311 -2.40 4.93 16.06
N VAL A 312 -2.02 3.74 16.54
CA VAL A 312 -0.67 3.48 17.06
C VAL A 312 0.36 3.56 15.94
N LEU A 313 0.02 3.05 14.74
CA LEU A 313 0.88 3.18 13.56
C LEU A 313 1.21 4.66 13.27
N VAL A 314 0.16 5.48 13.09
CA VAL A 314 0.28 6.85 12.61
C VAL A 314 0.90 7.78 13.66
N TYR A 315 0.47 7.69 14.92
CA TYR A 315 0.85 8.64 15.96
C TYR A 315 2.06 8.22 16.81
N GLU A 316 2.40 6.93 16.85
CA GLU A 316 3.49 6.43 17.71
C GLU A 316 4.59 5.72 16.89
N HIS A 317 4.24 4.71 16.09
CA HIS A 317 5.21 3.90 15.35
C HIS A 317 6.01 4.73 14.34
N PHE A 318 5.36 5.55 13.51
CA PHE A 318 6.08 6.36 12.52
C PHE A 318 7.06 7.37 13.12
N ALA A 319 6.86 7.78 14.38
CA ALA A 319 7.81 8.63 15.09
C ALA A 319 8.98 7.84 15.68
N ASN A 320 8.76 6.58 16.10
CA ASN A 320 9.74 5.75 16.79
C ASN A 320 9.69 4.28 16.34
N PRO A 321 9.99 3.97 15.06
CA PRO A 321 9.71 2.64 14.48
C PRO A 321 10.60 1.53 15.04
N THR A 322 11.71 1.89 15.71
CA THR A 322 12.62 0.95 16.37
C THR A 322 12.20 0.61 17.81
N LYS A 323 11.29 1.39 18.41
CA LYS A 323 10.88 1.24 19.82
C LYS A 323 9.41 0.87 19.98
N VAL A 324 8.55 1.40 19.13
CA VAL A 324 7.11 1.15 19.15
C VAL A 324 6.78 0.17 18.04
N VAL A 325 6.12 -0.93 18.37
CA VAL A 325 5.65 -1.89 17.38
C VAL A 325 4.24 -1.54 16.94
N SER A 326 3.98 -1.61 15.64
CA SER A 326 2.62 -1.52 15.10
C SER A 326 2.01 -2.92 14.99
N PRO A 327 0.91 -3.22 15.69
CA PRO A 327 0.16 -4.45 15.48
C PRO A 327 -0.24 -4.61 14.03
N SER A 328 -0.28 -5.85 13.56
CA SER A 328 -0.55 -6.15 12.16
C SER A 328 -1.46 -7.37 12.02
N THR A 329 -2.19 -7.43 10.91
CA THR A 329 -3.11 -8.52 10.56
C THR A 329 -2.98 -8.87 9.08
N ALA A 330 -3.40 -10.08 8.72
CA ALA A 330 -3.56 -10.48 7.32
C ALA A 330 -5.00 -10.97 7.09
N PHE A 331 -5.63 -10.41 6.07
CA PHE A 331 -6.93 -10.83 5.56
C PHE A 331 -6.75 -11.74 4.35
N ARG A 332 -7.71 -12.65 4.17
CA ARG A 332 -7.92 -13.40 2.93
C ARG A 332 -9.33 -13.13 2.44
N PHE A 333 -9.44 -12.56 1.24
CA PHE A 333 -10.69 -12.31 0.53
C PHE A 333 -10.85 -13.38 -0.53
N SER A 334 -11.97 -14.10 -0.50
CA SER A 334 -12.26 -15.22 -1.39
C SER A 334 -13.69 -15.13 -1.92
N ILE A 335 -13.97 -15.83 -3.02
CA ILE A 335 -15.35 -15.99 -3.50
C ILE A 335 -16.13 -16.82 -2.47
N ASN A 336 -17.32 -16.35 -2.10
CA ASN A 336 -18.17 -17.10 -1.20
C ASN A 336 -18.89 -18.22 -1.97
N THR A 337 -18.51 -19.47 -1.68
CA THR A 337 -19.17 -20.67 -2.22
C THR A 337 -20.12 -21.32 -1.22
N GLY A 338 -20.30 -20.73 -0.02
CA GLY A 338 -21.17 -21.25 1.03
C GLY A 338 -22.65 -20.91 0.82
N PRO A 339 -23.55 -21.37 1.71
CA PRO A 339 -25.00 -21.15 1.59
C PRO A 339 -25.42 -19.68 1.52
N ASN A 340 -24.62 -18.78 2.10
CA ASN A 340 -24.93 -17.35 2.06
C ASN A 340 -24.71 -16.69 0.69
N SER A 341 -24.01 -17.37 -0.23
CA SER A 341 -23.89 -16.91 -1.62
C SER A 341 -25.25 -16.83 -2.31
N PHE A 342 -26.18 -17.76 -2.00
CA PHE A 342 -27.56 -17.73 -2.47
C PHE A 342 -28.33 -16.49 -1.98
N TYR A 343 -27.90 -15.88 -0.89
CA TYR A 343 -28.49 -14.65 -0.33
C TYR A 343 -27.70 -13.38 -0.73
N GLY A 344 -26.85 -13.46 -1.77
CA GLY A 344 -26.15 -12.31 -2.34
C GLY A 344 -24.83 -11.94 -1.66
N GLN A 345 -24.36 -12.70 -0.67
CA GLN A 345 -23.00 -12.52 -0.13
C GLN A 345 -21.98 -13.10 -1.12
N LYS A 346 -21.46 -12.28 -2.02
CA LYS A 346 -20.52 -12.69 -3.08
C LYS A 346 -19.14 -13.11 -2.57
N PHE A 347 -18.68 -12.49 -1.48
CA PHE A 347 -17.31 -12.65 -0.98
C PHE A 347 -17.28 -13.07 0.48
N LYS A 348 -16.21 -13.78 0.85
CA LYS A 348 -15.88 -14.17 2.22
C LYS A 348 -14.58 -13.48 2.63
N VAL A 349 -14.56 -12.95 3.84
CA VAL A 349 -13.40 -12.26 4.42
C VAL A 349 -12.95 -13.02 5.66
N ASP A 350 -11.80 -13.67 5.57
CA ASP A 350 -11.18 -14.40 6.67
C ASP A 350 -10.04 -13.56 7.27
N ARG A 351 -9.97 -13.46 8.60
CA ARG A 351 -8.77 -12.98 9.29
C ARG A 351 -7.85 -14.16 9.56
N VAL A 352 -6.76 -14.24 8.80
CA VAL A 352 -5.84 -15.38 8.86
C VAL A 352 -4.81 -15.20 9.97
N CYS A 353 -4.35 -13.97 10.19
CA CYS A 353 -3.38 -13.65 11.24
C CYS A 353 -3.76 -12.35 11.95
N ASP A 354 -3.60 -12.28 13.28
CA ASP A 354 -3.72 -11.04 14.07
C ASP A 354 -2.65 -11.08 15.18
N ARG A 355 -1.83 -10.03 15.26
CA ARG A 355 -0.61 -10.04 16.08
C ARG A 355 -0.35 -8.69 16.74
N SER A 356 -0.03 -8.71 18.03
CA SER A 356 0.21 -7.51 18.84
C SER A 356 1.68 -7.09 18.94
N SER A 357 2.63 -7.97 18.59
CA SER A 357 4.04 -7.82 18.97
C SER A 357 5.04 -7.68 17.82
N TYR A 358 4.60 -7.67 16.55
CA TYR A 358 5.47 -7.49 15.38
C TYR A 358 4.77 -6.73 14.24
N THR A 359 5.51 -5.92 13.49
CA THR A 359 5.08 -5.37 12.18
C THR A 359 5.10 -6.49 11.14
N LEU A 360 4.08 -6.58 10.27
CA LEU A 360 4.03 -7.61 9.22
C LEU A 360 5.12 -7.35 8.17
N SER A 361 6.22 -8.08 8.30
CA SER A 361 7.17 -8.39 7.22
C SER A 361 7.40 -9.91 7.14
N VAL A 362 6.46 -10.68 7.69
CA VAL A 362 6.69 -12.08 8.12
C VAL A 362 5.82 -13.03 7.32
N ALA A 363 6.46 -13.94 6.59
CA ALA A 363 5.82 -15.13 6.05
C ALA A 363 5.37 -16.05 7.20
N CYS A 364 4.08 -16.29 7.34
CA CYS A 364 3.58 -17.38 8.18
C CYS A 364 3.90 -18.70 7.45
N HIS A 365 4.68 -19.58 8.09
CA HIS A 365 5.29 -20.75 7.44
C HIS A 365 4.31 -21.90 7.11
N ARG A 366 3.03 -21.75 7.43
CA ARG A 366 1.97 -22.70 7.06
C ARG A 366 0.74 -21.94 6.57
N ILE A 367 0.71 -21.67 5.28
CA ILE A 367 -0.54 -21.55 4.53
C ILE A 367 -0.48 -22.72 3.53
N THR A 368 -0.76 -23.91 4.04
CA THR A 368 -0.94 -25.15 3.27
C THR A 368 -2.26 -25.76 3.70
#